data_AF-A0A0W0W0T1-F1
#
_entry.id   AF-A0A0W0W0T1-F1
#
_cell.length_a   1.000
_cell.length_b   1.000
_cell.length_c   1.000
_cell.angle_alpha   90.00
_cell.angle_beta   90.00
_cell.angle_gamma   90.00
#
_symmetry.space_group_name_H-M   'P 1'
#
loop_
_entity.id
_entity.type
_entity.pdbx_description
1 polymer ?
#
loop_
_entity_poly.entity_id
_entity_poly.type
_entity_poly.pdbx_seq_one_letter_code
_entity_poly.pdbx_strand_id
1 'polypeptide(L)' 'MRLKRSPFQTLNTLGNTLFKWKEEVARMLRFTKNNGITEGFHRKMKLIQRRAYGFKNFENYRTRVRVLCG' A
#
# COMPACT_ATOMS: atom_id res chain seq x y z
N MET A 1 -23.33 7.01 -12.66
CA MET A 1 -22.01 7.63 -12.42
C MET A 1 -22.12 9.16 -12.40
N ARG A 2 -22.66 9.74 -11.32
CA ARG A 2 -22.75 11.21 -11.19
C ARG A 2 -21.36 11.88 -11.11
N LEU A 3 -20.38 11.19 -10.54
CA LEU A 3 -19.00 11.67 -10.38
C LEU A 3 -18.26 11.92 -11.70
N LYS A 4 -18.57 11.18 -12.77
CA LYS A 4 -17.93 11.32 -14.10
C LYS A 4 -18.50 12.44 -14.97
N ARG A 5 -19.61 13.04 -14.54
CA ARG A 5 -20.25 14.19 -15.18
C ARG A 5 -20.15 15.43 -14.30
N SER A 6 -19.23 15.41 -13.33
CA SER A 6 -19.03 16.53 -12.43
C SER A 6 -18.32 17.67 -13.17
N PRO A 7 -18.65 18.93 -12.90
CA PRO A 7 -17.88 20.06 -13.43
C PRO A 7 -16.45 20.10 -12.89
N PHE A 8 -16.18 19.39 -11.79
CA PHE A 8 -14.86 19.30 -11.19
C PHE A 8 -14.07 18.12 -11.79
N GLN A 9 -12.95 18.44 -12.44
CA GLN A 9 -12.08 17.45 -13.10
C GLN A 9 -11.57 16.38 -12.12
N THR A 10 -11.26 16.74 -10.88
CA THR A 10 -10.84 15.80 -9.82
C THR A 10 -11.90 14.73 -9.55
N LEU A 11 -13.18 15.11 -9.55
CA LEU A 11 -14.29 14.17 -9.32
C LEU A 11 -14.51 13.24 -10.52
N ASN A 12 -14.26 13.73 -11.74
CA ASN A 12 -14.28 12.89 -12.94
C ASN A 12 -13.15 11.84 -12.90
N THR A 13 -11.93 12.26 -12.55
CA THR A 13 -10.78 11.34 -12.38
C THR A 13 -11.06 10.31 -11.30
N LEU A 14 -11.59 10.72 -10.15
CA LEU A 14 -11.98 9.81 -9.07
C LEU A 14 -13.03 8.79 -9.54
N GLY A 15 -14.08 9.24 -10.23
CA GLY A 15 -15.12 8.37 -10.77
C GLY A 15 -14.60 7.36 -11.81
N ASN A 16 -13.61 7.76 -12.61
CA ASN A 16 -12.93 6.86 -13.55
C ASN A 16 -12.06 5.83 -12.83
N THR A 17 -11.28 6.24 -11.83
CA THR A 17 -10.48 5.34 -11.02
C THR A 17 -11.36 4.33 -10.28
N LEU A 18 -12.40 4.77 -9.58
CA LEU A 18 -13.32 3.87 -8.87
C LEU A 18 -13.98 2.85 -9.79
N PHE A 19 -14.36 3.24 -11.01
CA PHE A 19 -14.92 2.30 -11.96
C PHE A 19 -13.89 1.28 -12.45
N LYS A 20 -12.65 1.73 -12.71
CA LYS A 20 -11.54 0.87 -13.15
C LYS A 20 -11.18 -0.18 -12.09
N TRP A 21 -11.29 0.16 -10.81
CA TRP A 21 -10.91 -0.70 -9.68
C TRP A 21 -12.10 -1.37 -8.98
N LYS A 22 -13.30 -1.32 -9.56
CA LYS A 22 -14.55 -1.78 -8.91
C LYS A 22 -14.49 -3.25 -8.49
N GLU A 23 -13.79 -4.07 -9.28
CA GLU A 23 -13.76 -5.53 -9.10
C GLU A 23 -12.79 -5.92 -8.00
N GLU A 24 -11.65 -5.24 -7.91
CA GLU A 24 -10.67 -5.37 -6.83
C GLU A 24 -11.24 -4.89 -5.51
N VAL A 25 -11.96 -3.75 -5.51
CA VAL A 25 -12.64 -3.25 -4.31
C VAL A 25 -13.72 -4.22 -3.85
N ALA A 26 -14.54 -4.75 -4.77
CA ALA A 26 -15.53 -5.78 -4.43
C ALA A 26 -14.87 -7.06 -3.89
N ARG A 27 -13.73 -7.46 -4.45
CA ARG A 27 -12.94 -8.61 -3.97
C ARG A 27 -12.43 -8.38 -2.54
N MET A 28 -11.90 -7.19 -2.25
CA MET A 28 -11.44 -6.82 -0.90
C MET A 28 -12.57 -6.87 0.14
N LEU A 29 -13.78 -6.46 -0.24
CA LEU A 29 -14.95 -6.55 0.66
C LEU A 29 -15.45 -7.99 0.84
N ARG A 30 -15.30 -8.84 -0.18
CA ARG A 30 -15.77 -10.24 -0.15
C ARG A 30 -14.86 -11.16 0.67
N PHE A 31 -13.57 -10.87 0.74
CA PHE A 31 -12.59 -11.71 1.43
C PHE A 31 -12.09 -11.05 2.72
N THR A 32 -12.05 -11.78 3.82
CA THR A 32 -11.51 -11.31 5.11
C THR A 32 -9.99 -11.15 5.12
N LYS A 33 -9.30 -11.51 4.03
CA LYS A 33 -7.85 -11.32 3.88
C LYS A 33 -7.57 -9.84 3.61
N ASN A 34 -7.08 -9.16 4.64
CA ASN A 34 -6.64 -7.77 4.55
C ASN A 34 -5.13 -7.71 4.25
N ASN A 35 -4.66 -6.55 3.78
CA ASN A 35 -3.24 -6.28 3.59
C ASN A 35 -2.50 -6.00 4.91
N GLY A 36 -3.14 -6.21 6.06
CA GLY A 36 -2.63 -5.80 7.36
C GLY A 36 -1.31 -6.50 7.74
N ILE A 37 -1.13 -7.76 7.33
CA ILE A 37 0.14 -8.48 7.51
C ILE A 37 1.25 -7.78 6.71
N THR A 38 1.01 -7.51 5.42
CA THR A 38 1.95 -6.83 4.53
C THR A 38 2.28 -5.42 5.03
N GLU A 39 1.27 -4.66 5.48
CA GLU A 39 1.46 -3.34 6.08
C GLU A 39 2.25 -3.40 7.39
N GLY A 40 2.03 -4.44 8.21
CA GLY A 40 2.81 -4.72 9.41
C GLY A 40 4.29 -4.94 9.08
N PHE A 41 4.58 -5.74 8.06
CA PHE A 41 5.95 -5.94 7.56
C PHE A 41 6.55 -4.63 7.03
N HIS A 42 5.83 -3.88 6.20
CA HIS A 42 6.29 -2.58 5.71
C HIS A 42 6.59 -1.60 6.84
N ARG A 43 5.77 -1.56 7.90
CA ARG A 43 6.01 -0.72 9.08
C ARG A 43 7.29 -1.15 9.80
N LYS A 44 7.50 -2.45 10.00
CA LYS A 44 8.70 -3.00 10.65
C LYS A 44 9.95 -2.69 9.84
N MET A 45 9.91 -2.87 8.52
CA MET A 45 11.00 -2.51 7.60
C MET A 45 11.35 -1.01 7.69
N LYS A 46 10.36 -0.11 7.66
CA LYS A 46 10.59 1.34 7.85
C LYS A 46 11.19 1.66 9.22
N LEU A 47 10.79 0.94 10.28
CA LEU A 47 11.37 1.12 11.61
C LEU A 47 12.85 0.72 11.64
N ILE A 48 13.22 -0.38 10.98
CA ILE A 48 14.61 -0.84 10.86
C ILE A 48 15.46 0.22 10.16
N GLN A 49 14.95 0.83 9.07
CA GLN A 49 15.63 1.92 8.38
C GLN A 49 15.81 3.16 9.27
N ARG A 50 14.74 3.58 9.99
CA ARG A 50 14.81 4.73 10.89
C ARG A 50 15.79 4.54 12.06
N ARG A 51 15.79 3.36 12.68
CA ARG A 51 16.73 3.02 13.77
C ARG A 51 18.18 2.96 13.31
N ALA A 52 18.42 2.63 12.05
CA ALA A 52 19.76 2.61 11.47
C ALA A 52 20.22 3.99 10.95
N TYR A 53 19.36 5.01 10.97
CA TYR A 53 19.59 6.31 10.30
C TYR A 53 19.93 6.14 8.81
N GLY A 54 19.31 5.16 8.16
CA GLY A 54 19.54 4.80 6.76
C GLY A 54 20.57 3.68 6.58
N PHE A 55 20.47 2.98 5.45
CA PHE A 55 21.43 1.96 5.03
C PHE A 55 22.13 2.43 3.77
N LYS A 56 23.47 2.48 3.81
CA LYS A 56 24.29 2.75 2.61
C LYS A 56 24.41 1.54 1.69
N ASN A 57 24.32 0.33 2.26
CA ASN A 57 24.43 -0.94 1.54
C ASN A 57 23.13 -1.73 1.67
N PHE A 58 22.56 -2.13 0.52
CA PHE A 58 21.32 -2.88 0.45
C PHE A 58 21.42 -4.29 1.07
N GLU A 59 22.56 -4.96 0.94
CA GLU A 59 22.76 -6.30 1.52
C GLU A 59 22.68 -6.28 3.06
N ASN A 60 23.20 -5.21 3.69
CA ASN A 60 23.08 -5.00 5.13
C ASN A 60 21.63 -4.74 5.54
N TYR A 61 20.88 -3.99 4.73
CA TYR A 61 19.44 -3.80 4.95
C TYR A 61 18.68 -5.12 4.82
N ARG A 62 18.93 -5.87 3.75
CA ARG A 62 18.30 -7.18 3.48
C ARG A 62 18.55 -8.16 4.61
N THR A 63 19.79 -8.23 5.10
CA THR A 63 20.17 -9.09 6.23
C THR A 63 19.38 -8.72 7.48
N ARG A 64 19.29 -7.42 7.82
CA ARG A 64 18.51 -6.98 8.99
C ARG A 64 17.01 -7.21 8.84
N VAL A 65 16.45 -7.01 7.65
CA VAL A 65 15.03 -7.34 7.40
C VAL A 65 14.79 -8.83 7.56
N ARG A 66 15.68 -9.69 7.06
CA ARG A 66 15.51 -11.15 7.18
C ARG A 66 15.56 -11.63 8.63
N VAL A 67 16.45 -11.06 9.44
CA VAL A 67 16.56 -11.42 10.87
C VAL A 67 15.42 -10.82 11.69
N LEU A 68 15.02 -9.58 11.41
CA LEU A 68 14.07 -8.86 12.25
C LEU A 68 12.62 -9.04 11.80
N CYS A 69 12.34 -9.32 10.53
CA CYS A 69 10.98 -9.52 10.00
C CYS A 69 10.66 -11.01 9.72
N GLY A 70 11.43 -11.94 10.30
CA GLY A 70 11.08 -13.37 10.35
C GLY A 70 10.01 -13.66 11.40
#